data_AF-A0A931KY51-F1
#
_entry.id   AF-A0A931KY51-F1
#
_cell.length_a   1.000
_cell.length_b   1.000
_cell.length_c   1.000
_cell.angle_alpha   90.00
_cell.angle_beta   90.00
_cell.angle_gamma   90.00
#
_symmetry.space_group_name_H-M   'P 1'
#
loop_
_entity.id
_entity.type
_entity.pdbx_description
1 polymer ?
#
loop_
_entity_poly.entity_id
_entity_poly.type
_entity_poly.pdbx_seq_one_letter_code
_entity_poly.pdbx_strand_id
1 'polypeptide(L)'
;MVINFGRRTGVTRRAPGVGIGLAIGSALALALAPGVTLAQNRMAPVSQPTQIMPSFEIGLVSSVVSEMTTDVQPVTFLGRNALRADFGGRIIILVPNACGDGPSAACAGLFSFMFFPAAMGLERLNDYNLEAFIAHASNAPDGSSMFTRYAFCDYGCTRGTVAASVLNYLRAADGYMQALNLGGGTEVSSKVVREPGDPQPTASDVSFELPVDGDATHAIESMAATRLRDWVPADFFSRP
;
A
#
# COMPACT_ATOMS: atom_id res chain seq x y z
N MET A 1 29.89 -34.85 15.11
CA MET A 1 30.24 -33.43 14.93
C MET A 1 29.71 -32.68 16.13
N VAL A 2 30.60 -32.22 17.01
CA VAL A 2 30.26 -31.70 18.35
C VAL A 2 30.41 -30.18 18.28
N ILE A 3 29.31 -29.45 18.48
CA ILE A 3 29.32 -27.98 18.50
C ILE A 3 29.44 -27.52 19.94
N ASN A 4 30.53 -26.82 20.22
CA ASN A 4 30.96 -26.38 21.53
C ASN A 4 30.43 -24.95 21.78
N PHE A 5 29.58 -24.76 22.79
CA PHE A 5 29.05 -23.44 23.17
C PHE A 5 30.02 -22.72 24.11
N GLY A 6 30.71 -21.72 23.57
CA GLY A 6 31.58 -20.81 24.31
C GLY A 6 30.78 -19.88 25.24
N ARG A 7 30.84 -20.19 26.53
CA ARG A 7 30.32 -19.39 27.66
C ARG A 7 31.16 -18.11 27.81
N ARG A 8 30.59 -16.92 27.55
CA ARG A 8 31.18 -15.64 27.99
C ARG A 8 30.49 -15.12 29.24
N THR A 9 31.26 -15.18 30.32
CA THR A 9 30.98 -14.58 31.63
C THR A 9 31.28 -13.08 31.63
N GLY A 10 30.28 -12.29 32.02
CA GLY A 10 30.38 -11.20 33.00
C GLY A 10 31.22 -9.95 32.69
N VAL A 11 30.57 -8.79 32.68
CA VAL A 11 31.04 -7.58 33.40
C VAL A 11 29.83 -6.81 33.94
N THR A 12 29.55 -6.98 35.23
CA THR A 12 28.70 -6.08 36.01
C THR A 12 29.55 -4.90 36.51
N ARG A 13 29.26 -3.68 36.05
CA ARG A 13 29.67 -2.45 36.76
C ARG A 13 28.44 -1.76 37.32
N ARG A 14 28.25 -1.90 38.64
CA ARG A 14 27.46 -0.99 39.46
C ARG A 14 28.31 0.25 39.75
N ALA A 15 27.72 1.43 39.59
CA ALA A 15 28.15 2.65 40.29
C ALA A 15 26.92 3.24 40.99
N PRO A 16 26.94 3.44 42.33
CA PRO A 16 25.92 4.18 43.04
C PRO A 16 26.24 5.68 42.98
N GLY A 17 25.48 6.41 42.15
CA GLY A 17 25.49 7.86 42.11
C GLY A 17 24.24 8.41 42.78
N VAL A 18 24.31 8.64 44.09
CA VAL A 18 23.33 9.42 44.85
C VAL A 18 23.45 10.88 44.39
N GLY A 19 22.41 11.37 43.72
CA GLY A 19 22.26 12.77 43.33
C GLY A 19 20.86 13.23 43.67
N ILE A 20 20.70 13.76 44.88
CA ILE A 20 19.52 14.51 45.32
C ILE A 20 19.56 15.85 44.57
N GLY A 21 18.65 16.04 43.62
CA GLY A 21 18.59 17.24 42.80
C GLY A 21 17.14 17.61 42.48
N LEU A 22 16.66 18.64 43.19
CA LEU A 22 15.56 19.55 42.87
C LEU A 22 14.38 19.00 42.06
N ALA A 23 13.25 18.83 42.76
CA ALA A 23 11.93 18.83 42.15
C ALA A 23 11.64 20.22 41.56
N ILE A 24 11.96 20.41 40.28
CA ILE A 24 11.37 21.46 39.47
C ILE A 24 9.98 20.95 39.10
N GLY A 25 8.96 21.58 39.67
CA GLY A 25 7.56 21.39 39.31
C GLY A 25 7.36 21.75 37.84
N SER A 26 7.62 20.80 36.96
CA SER A 26 7.10 20.83 35.61
C SER A 26 5.62 20.52 35.72
N ALA A 27 4.81 21.58 35.75
CA ALA A 27 3.43 21.48 35.31
C ALA A 27 3.49 20.93 33.88
N LEU A 28 3.32 19.61 33.73
CA LEU A 28 2.89 19.03 32.47
C LEU A 28 1.53 19.67 32.22
N ALA A 29 1.53 20.76 31.46
CA ALA A 29 0.41 21.08 30.62
C ALA A 29 0.14 19.79 29.84
N LEU A 30 -0.93 19.08 30.21
CA LEU A 30 -1.61 18.23 29.27
C LEU A 30 -1.97 19.17 28.11
N ALA A 31 -1.06 19.25 27.14
CA ALA A 31 -1.42 19.66 25.81
C ALA A 31 -2.53 18.69 25.45
N LEU A 32 -3.76 19.18 25.55
CA LEU A 32 -4.90 18.65 24.83
C LEU A 32 -4.42 18.63 23.39
N ALA A 33 -3.81 17.51 22.98
CA ALA A 33 -3.61 17.19 21.59
C ALA A 33 -5.00 17.41 21.01
N PRO A 34 -5.17 18.37 20.07
CA PRO A 34 -6.47 18.58 19.44
C PRO A 34 -6.87 17.19 18.97
N GLY A 35 -7.92 16.66 19.60
CA GLY A 35 -8.42 15.34 19.29
C GLY A 35 -8.60 15.37 17.80
N VAL A 36 -7.79 14.57 17.10
CA VAL A 36 -8.06 14.24 15.72
C VAL A 36 -9.39 13.52 15.81
N THR A 37 -10.48 14.29 15.77
CA THR A 37 -11.75 13.82 15.30
C THR A 37 -11.42 13.33 13.92
N LEU A 38 -11.03 12.04 13.86
CA LEU A 38 -11.29 11.18 12.73
C LEU A 38 -12.74 11.46 12.44
N ALA A 39 -12.99 12.42 11.55
CA ALA A 39 -14.26 12.59 10.91
C ALA A 39 -14.54 11.18 10.42
N GLN A 40 -15.44 10.50 11.13
CA GLN A 40 -15.94 9.22 10.70
C GLN A 40 -16.65 9.59 9.41
N ASN A 41 -15.90 9.57 8.31
CA ASN A 41 -16.43 9.57 6.96
C ASN A 41 -17.16 8.24 6.88
N ARG A 42 -18.36 8.24 7.48
CA ARG A 42 -19.34 7.17 7.41
C ARG A 42 -19.78 7.23 5.96
N MET A 43 -19.04 6.55 5.10
CA MET A 43 -19.49 6.30 3.74
C MET A 43 -20.87 5.69 3.85
N ALA A 44 -21.78 6.20 3.03
CA ALA A 44 -23.14 5.70 3.00
C ALA A 44 -23.09 4.19 2.72
N PRO A 45 -23.91 3.38 3.41
CA PRO A 45 -24.04 1.97 3.06
C PRO A 45 -24.51 1.88 1.60
N VAL A 46 -23.86 1.03 0.81
CA VAL A 46 -24.24 0.81 -0.58
C VAL A 46 -25.63 0.17 -0.67
N SER A 47 -26.41 0.62 -1.64
CA SER A 47 -27.72 0.09 -1.95
C SER A 47 -27.61 -1.34 -2.48
N GLN A 48 -28.59 -2.17 -2.09
CA GLN A 48 -28.70 -3.57 -2.49
C GLN A 48 -27.38 -4.37 -2.31
N PRO A 49 -26.81 -4.41 -1.08
CA PRO A 49 -25.48 -4.99 -0.86
C PRO A 49 -25.40 -6.49 -1.19
N THR A 50 -26.53 -7.18 -1.30
CA THR A 50 -26.64 -8.60 -1.67
C THR A 50 -26.85 -8.84 -3.17
N GLN A 51 -27.05 -7.78 -3.97
CA GLN A 51 -27.20 -7.94 -5.42
C GLN A 51 -25.89 -8.44 -6.02
N ILE A 52 -25.98 -9.49 -6.83
CA ILE A 52 -24.84 -10.10 -7.51
C ILE A 52 -24.46 -9.24 -8.73
N MET A 53 -23.18 -8.91 -8.80
CA MET A 53 -22.50 -8.36 -9.97
C MET A 53 -21.79 -9.52 -10.68
N PRO A 54 -22.16 -9.85 -11.93
CA PRO A 54 -21.58 -10.99 -12.62
C PRO A 54 -20.11 -10.79 -13.01
N SER A 55 -19.62 -9.54 -13.00
CA SER A 55 -18.25 -9.18 -13.38
C SER A 55 -17.84 -7.83 -12.79
N PHE A 56 -16.57 -7.48 -12.95
CA PHE A 56 -16.00 -6.16 -12.68
C PHE A 56 -16.05 -5.24 -13.90
N GLU A 57 -17.08 -5.34 -14.74
CA GLU A 57 -17.29 -4.37 -15.81
C GLU A 57 -17.33 -2.93 -15.25
N ILE A 58 -16.71 -2.00 -15.96
CA ILE A 58 -16.51 -0.62 -15.49
C ILE A 58 -17.82 0.06 -15.10
N GLY A 59 -18.92 -0.18 -15.83
CA GLY A 59 -20.23 0.39 -15.50
C GLY A 59 -20.78 -0.13 -14.17
N LEU A 60 -20.63 -1.43 -13.92
CA LEU A 60 -21.05 -2.06 -12.68
C LEU A 60 -20.20 -1.57 -11.50
N VAL A 61 -18.88 -1.54 -11.64
CA VAL A 61 -17.97 -1.03 -10.62
C VAL A 61 -18.26 0.45 -10.33
N SER A 62 -18.41 1.27 -11.37
CA SER A 62 -18.76 2.69 -11.25
C SER A 62 -20.04 2.89 -10.45
N SER A 63 -21.07 2.09 -10.72
CA SER A 63 -22.35 2.17 -9.98
C SER A 63 -22.26 1.86 -8.50
N VAL A 64 -21.25 1.10 -8.05
CA VAL A 64 -21.02 0.84 -6.62
C VAL A 64 -20.18 1.96 -6.02
N VAL A 65 -19.11 2.36 -6.72
CA VAL A 65 -18.15 3.36 -6.23
C VAL A 65 -18.79 4.76 -6.15
N SER A 66 -19.70 5.09 -7.07
CA SER A 66 -20.42 6.38 -7.06
C SER A 66 -21.41 6.53 -5.89
N GLU A 67 -21.81 5.44 -5.24
CA GLU A 67 -22.57 5.50 -3.99
C GLU A 67 -21.66 5.79 -2.79
N MET A 68 -20.36 5.48 -2.91
CA MET A 68 -19.39 5.62 -1.84
C MET A 68 -18.67 6.98 -1.87
N THR A 69 -18.56 7.61 -3.04
CA THR A 69 -18.02 8.96 -3.23
C THR A 69 -18.65 9.67 -4.42
N THR A 70 -18.69 11.01 -4.37
CA THR A 70 -19.24 11.86 -5.44
C THR A 70 -18.21 12.20 -6.53
N ASP A 71 -16.91 12.03 -6.28
CA ASP A 71 -15.86 12.26 -7.29
C ASP A 71 -15.42 10.93 -7.88
N VAL A 72 -16.15 10.48 -8.90
CA VAL A 72 -15.84 9.30 -9.70
C VAL A 72 -15.86 9.70 -11.16
N GLN A 73 -14.79 9.37 -11.88
CA GLN A 73 -14.69 9.67 -13.31
C GLN A 73 -14.07 8.49 -14.07
N PRO A 74 -14.60 8.15 -15.25
CA PRO A 74 -13.92 7.22 -16.15
C PRO A 74 -12.63 7.87 -16.63
N VAL A 75 -11.55 7.08 -16.66
CA VAL A 75 -10.24 7.51 -17.15
C VAL A 75 -9.63 6.40 -18.00
N THR A 76 -8.64 6.74 -18.81
CA THR A 76 -7.75 5.75 -19.43
C THR A 76 -6.49 5.65 -18.58
N PHE A 77 -6.18 4.45 -18.10
CA PHE A 77 -4.97 4.18 -17.32
C PHE A 77 -4.23 3.00 -17.96
N LEU A 78 -2.96 3.20 -18.32
CA LEU A 78 -2.14 2.21 -19.03
C LEU A 78 -2.80 1.68 -20.31
N GLY A 79 -3.46 2.56 -21.07
CA GLY A 79 -4.18 2.19 -22.29
C GLY A 79 -5.47 1.38 -22.07
N ARG A 80 -5.91 1.20 -20.82
CA ARG A 80 -7.12 0.45 -20.46
C ARG A 80 -8.17 1.36 -19.81
N ASN A 81 -9.44 1.01 -19.98
CA ASN A 81 -10.54 1.70 -19.31
C ASN A 81 -10.43 1.47 -17.79
N ALA A 82 -10.52 2.56 -17.03
CA ALA A 82 -10.39 2.55 -15.59
C ALA A 82 -11.34 3.59 -14.96
N LEU A 83 -11.47 3.54 -13.64
CA LEU A 83 -12.18 4.54 -12.85
C LEU A 83 -11.19 5.22 -11.92
N ARG A 84 -11.14 6.55 -11.95
CA ARG A 84 -10.55 7.34 -10.88
C ARG A 84 -11.65 7.67 -9.89
N ALA A 85 -11.40 7.45 -8.61
CA ALA A 85 -12.31 7.86 -7.54
C ALA A 85 -11.53 8.53 -6.41
N ASP A 86 -12.09 9.60 -5.85
CA ASP A 86 -11.50 10.34 -4.73
C ASP A 86 -12.30 10.10 -3.44
N PHE A 87 -11.61 9.63 -2.39
CA PHE A 87 -12.17 9.37 -1.07
C PHE A 87 -11.65 10.34 -0.01
N GLY A 88 -11.82 11.64 -0.27
CA GLY A 88 -11.39 12.71 0.63
C GLY A 88 -9.88 12.95 0.58
N GLY A 89 -9.36 13.16 -0.62
CA GLY A 89 -7.93 13.30 -0.93
C GLY A 89 -7.21 11.96 -1.19
N ARG A 90 -7.92 10.83 -1.03
CA ARG A 90 -7.39 9.49 -1.33
C ARG A 90 -7.83 9.08 -2.72
N ILE A 91 -6.96 9.31 -3.70
CA ILE A 91 -7.25 8.99 -5.09
C ILE A 91 -6.92 7.51 -5.34
N ILE A 92 -7.93 6.74 -5.74
CA ILE A 92 -7.75 5.37 -6.20
C ILE A 92 -8.01 5.28 -7.70
N ILE A 93 -7.25 4.43 -8.37
CA ILE A 93 -7.53 4.01 -9.75
C ILE A 93 -7.96 2.54 -9.72
N LEU A 94 -9.14 2.26 -10.26
CA LEU A 94 -9.73 0.93 -10.34
C LEU A 94 -9.72 0.48 -11.80
N VAL A 95 -9.02 -0.63 -12.07
CA VAL A 95 -8.81 -1.14 -13.42
C VAL A 95 -9.36 -2.57 -13.50
N PRO A 96 -10.48 -2.81 -14.20
CA PRO A 96 -10.96 -4.16 -14.47
C PRO A 96 -9.88 -5.00 -15.13
N ASN A 97 -9.71 -6.25 -14.73
CA ASN A 97 -8.67 -7.15 -15.23
C ASN A 97 -9.19 -8.57 -15.44
N ALA A 98 -8.41 -9.43 -16.10
CA ALA A 98 -8.83 -10.77 -16.49
C ALA A 98 -10.18 -10.73 -17.23
N CYS A 99 -10.21 -9.90 -18.27
CA CYS A 99 -11.40 -9.68 -19.08
C CYS A 99 -11.42 -10.66 -20.25
N GLY A 100 -12.61 -11.16 -20.58
CA GLY A 100 -12.80 -11.92 -21.82
C GLY A 100 -12.61 -11.06 -23.08
N ASP A 101 -12.96 -11.62 -24.23
CA ASP A 101 -12.88 -10.91 -25.50
C ASP A 101 -14.12 -10.06 -25.78
N GLY A 102 -13.90 -8.88 -26.38
CA GLY A 102 -14.96 -8.02 -26.93
C GLY A 102 -15.34 -6.80 -26.06
N PRO A 103 -16.21 -5.92 -26.60
CA PRO A 103 -16.55 -4.63 -25.97
C PRO A 103 -17.40 -4.75 -24.70
N SER A 104 -18.07 -5.89 -24.48
CA SER A 104 -18.83 -6.22 -23.27
C SER A 104 -18.16 -7.33 -22.46
N ALA A 105 -16.84 -7.46 -22.59
CA ALA A 105 -16.08 -8.51 -21.93
C ALA A 105 -16.28 -8.45 -20.40
N ALA A 106 -16.79 -9.55 -19.85
CA ALA A 106 -16.83 -9.74 -18.41
C ALA A 106 -15.38 -9.80 -17.89
N CYS A 107 -15.08 -8.99 -16.87
CA CYS A 107 -13.82 -9.00 -16.15
C CYS A 107 -13.97 -9.75 -14.83
N ALA A 108 -13.17 -10.79 -14.61
CA ALA A 108 -13.19 -11.55 -13.37
C ALA A 108 -12.35 -10.89 -12.25
N GLY A 109 -11.45 -9.98 -12.61
CA GLY A 109 -10.56 -9.27 -11.69
C GLY A 109 -10.75 -7.76 -11.66
N LEU A 110 -10.25 -7.14 -10.59
CA LEU A 110 -10.17 -5.69 -10.40
C LEU A 110 -8.86 -5.35 -9.71
N PHE A 111 -7.98 -4.64 -10.40
CA PHE A 111 -6.82 -4.00 -9.77
C PHE A 111 -7.23 -2.66 -9.17
N SER A 112 -6.70 -2.39 -7.99
CA SER A 112 -6.78 -1.09 -7.32
C SER A 112 -5.37 -0.54 -7.19
N PHE A 113 -5.18 0.72 -7.56
CA PHE A 113 -3.91 1.43 -7.47
C PHE A 113 -4.07 2.71 -6.64
N MET A 114 -3.06 3.03 -5.84
CA MET A 114 -2.91 4.32 -5.18
C MET A 114 -1.45 4.73 -5.27
N PHE A 115 -1.20 6.02 -5.45
CA PHE A 115 0.15 6.57 -5.59
C PHE A 115 0.47 7.50 -4.44
N PHE A 116 1.70 7.41 -3.95
CA PHE A 116 2.21 8.20 -2.85
C PHE A 116 3.46 8.94 -3.29
N PRO A 117 3.62 10.24 -2.94
CA PRO A 117 4.74 11.06 -3.40
C PRO A 117 6.07 10.73 -2.70
N ALA A 118 6.09 9.72 -1.82
CA ALA A 118 7.25 9.28 -1.07
C ALA A 118 7.44 7.76 -1.21
N ALA A 119 8.70 7.35 -1.20
CA ALA A 119 9.13 5.96 -1.20
C ALA A 119 9.52 5.52 0.22
N MET A 120 9.38 4.23 0.48
CA MET A 120 9.86 3.59 1.70
C MET A 120 11.28 3.05 1.51
N GLY A 121 12.11 2.97 2.55
CA GLY A 121 13.36 2.22 2.47
C GLY A 121 13.11 0.75 2.08
N LEU A 122 14.00 0.14 1.28
CA LEU A 122 13.77 -1.20 0.71
C LEU A 122 13.56 -2.29 1.78
N GLU A 123 14.32 -2.25 2.87
CA GLU A 123 14.18 -3.19 3.99
C GLU A 123 12.77 -3.12 4.58
N ARG A 124 12.34 -1.91 4.93
CA ARG A 124 11.02 -1.66 5.50
C ARG A 124 9.88 -1.95 4.52
N LEU A 125 10.09 -1.69 3.22
CA LEU A 125 9.13 -2.04 2.17
C LEU A 125 8.92 -3.55 2.10
N ASN A 126 10.02 -4.32 2.17
CA ASN A 126 9.97 -5.78 2.20
C ASN A 126 9.26 -6.27 3.46
N ASP A 127 9.59 -5.74 4.63
CA ASP A 127 8.92 -6.08 5.89
C ASP A 127 7.42 -5.79 5.82
N TYR A 128 7.04 -4.61 5.32
CA TYR A 128 5.65 -4.25 5.10
C TYR A 128 4.94 -5.22 4.17
N ASN A 129 5.54 -5.58 3.03
CA ASN A 129 4.95 -6.52 2.07
C ASN A 129 4.85 -7.96 2.59
N LEU A 130 5.72 -8.37 3.52
CA LEU A 130 5.61 -9.67 4.19
C LEU A 130 4.43 -9.72 5.17
N GLU A 131 4.11 -8.60 5.81
CA GLU A 131 2.98 -8.49 6.75
C GLU A 131 1.64 -8.18 6.04
N ALA A 132 1.69 -7.42 4.94
CA ALA A 132 0.52 -6.96 4.20
C ALA A 132 -0.01 -8.04 3.24
N PHE A 133 -0.74 -9.02 3.77
CA PHE A 133 -1.28 -10.13 2.96
C PHE A 133 -2.24 -9.70 1.83
N ILE A 134 -2.92 -8.56 1.98
CA ILE A 134 -4.03 -8.16 1.09
C ILE A 134 -3.64 -7.16 0.01
N ALA A 135 -2.42 -6.60 0.04
CA ALA A 135 -2.00 -5.55 -0.86
C ALA A 135 -0.46 -5.49 -0.94
N HIS A 136 0.06 -4.99 -2.05
CA HIS A 136 1.49 -4.90 -2.31
C HIS A 136 1.91 -3.45 -2.50
N ALA A 137 3.08 -3.09 -1.99
CA ALA A 137 3.70 -1.79 -2.19
C ALA A 137 4.97 -1.93 -3.02
N SER A 138 5.21 -0.99 -3.93
CA SER A 138 6.46 -0.88 -4.70
C SER A 138 6.94 0.56 -4.76
N ASN A 139 8.24 0.76 -4.82
CA ASN A 139 8.83 2.07 -5.08
C ASN A 139 9.05 2.26 -6.58
N ALA A 140 8.82 3.47 -7.07
CA ALA A 140 9.18 3.85 -8.42
C ALA A 140 10.55 4.55 -8.47
N PRO A 141 11.18 4.60 -9.66
CA PRO A 141 12.51 5.19 -9.81
C PRO A 141 12.57 6.69 -9.50
N ASP A 142 11.43 7.39 -9.50
CA ASP A 142 11.33 8.81 -9.22
C ASP A 142 11.15 9.15 -7.72
N GLY A 143 11.27 8.15 -6.84
CA GLY A 143 11.14 8.31 -5.39
C GLY A 143 9.70 8.36 -4.89
N SER A 144 8.72 8.14 -5.76
CA SER A 144 7.33 7.87 -5.36
C SER A 144 7.13 6.39 -5.05
N SER A 145 6.01 6.04 -4.46
CA SER A 145 5.59 4.64 -4.29
C SER A 145 4.18 4.40 -4.80
N MET A 146 3.93 3.15 -5.16
CA MET A 146 2.65 2.65 -5.61
C MET A 146 2.19 1.59 -4.64
N PHE A 147 0.93 1.65 -4.26
CA PHE A 147 0.24 0.61 -3.52
C PHE A 147 -0.78 -0.02 -4.46
N THR A 148 -0.85 -1.35 -4.46
CA THR A 148 -1.70 -2.11 -5.36
C THR A 148 -2.41 -3.23 -4.64
N ARG A 149 -3.61 -3.56 -5.12
CA ARG A 149 -4.35 -4.73 -4.67
C ARG A 149 -5.11 -5.34 -5.83
N TYR A 150 -5.14 -6.66 -5.88
CA TYR A 150 -5.98 -7.41 -6.79
C TYR A 150 -7.19 -7.98 -6.05
N ALA A 151 -8.38 -7.78 -6.59
CA ALA A 151 -9.60 -8.44 -6.17
C ALA A 151 -10.12 -9.31 -7.32
N PHE A 152 -10.76 -10.43 -7.00
CA PHE A 152 -11.18 -11.42 -7.98
C PHE A 152 -12.49 -12.09 -7.58
N CYS A 153 -13.33 -12.40 -8.57
CA CYS A 153 -14.68 -12.95 -8.38
C CYS A 153 -15.03 -13.95 -9.50
N ASP A 154 -14.79 -15.24 -9.26
CA ASP A 154 -15.03 -16.32 -10.24
C ASP A 154 -16.49 -16.44 -10.71
N TYR A 155 -17.44 -16.29 -9.77
CA TYR A 155 -18.87 -16.51 -10.02
C TYR A 155 -19.70 -15.25 -9.76
N GLY A 156 -19.07 -14.10 -9.96
CA GLY A 156 -19.59 -12.81 -9.57
C GLY A 156 -19.37 -12.49 -8.08
N CYS A 157 -19.55 -11.22 -7.75
CA CYS A 157 -19.45 -10.72 -6.39
C CYS A 157 -20.68 -9.91 -6.04
N THR A 158 -21.07 -9.90 -4.78
CA THR A 158 -22.12 -8.98 -4.36
C THR A 158 -21.61 -7.53 -4.38
N ARG A 159 -22.50 -6.56 -4.61
CA ARG A 159 -22.19 -5.12 -4.50
C ARG A 159 -21.52 -4.79 -3.17
N GLY A 160 -22.00 -5.39 -2.08
CA GLY A 160 -21.44 -5.23 -0.74
C GLY A 160 -20.00 -5.71 -0.64
N THR A 161 -19.64 -6.81 -1.29
CA THR A 161 -18.25 -7.32 -1.32
C THR A 161 -17.33 -6.38 -2.09
N VAL A 162 -17.79 -5.83 -3.22
CA VAL A 162 -17.00 -4.83 -3.98
C VAL A 162 -16.76 -3.58 -3.14
N ALA A 163 -17.82 -3.04 -2.51
CA ALA A 163 -17.73 -1.89 -1.63
C ALA A 163 -16.77 -2.17 -0.45
N ALA A 164 -16.97 -3.28 0.27
CA ALA A 164 -16.11 -3.67 1.38
C ALA A 164 -14.65 -3.85 0.95
N SER A 165 -14.41 -4.36 -0.27
CA SER A 165 -13.07 -4.50 -0.82
C SER A 165 -12.41 -3.13 -1.03
N VAL A 166 -13.11 -2.15 -1.62
CA VAL A 166 -12.61 -0.77 -1.77
C VAL A 166 -12.31 -0.14 -0.41
N LEU A 167 -13.19 -0.32 0.58
CA LEU A 167 -12.97 0.20 1.94
C LEU A 167 -11.77 -0.42 2.62
N ASN A 168 -11.62 -1.74 2.50
CA ASN A 168 -10.47 -2.44 3.05
C ASN A 168 -9.17 -1.98 2.39
N TYR A 169 -9.20 -1.74 1.07
CA TYR A 169 -8.06 -1.18 0.34
C TYR A 169 -7.67 0.21 0.84
N LEU A 170 -8.64 1.12 1.01
CA LEU A 170 -8.41 2.45 1.57
C LEU A 170 -7.81 2.38 2.99
N ARG A 171 -8.33 1.47 3.83
CA ARG A 171 -7.80 1.27 5.18
C ARG A 171 -6.39 0.71 5.20
N ALA A 172 -6.07 -0.22 4.30
CA ALA A 172 -4.72 -0.75 4.16
C ALA A 172 -3.75 0.35 3.67
N ALA A 173 -4.21 1.20 2.74
CA ALA A 173 -3.47 2.37 2.27
C ALA A 173 -3.19 3.38 3.39
N ASP A 174 -4.15 3.61 4.30
CA ASP A 174 -3.92 4.44 5.49
C ASP A 174 -2.81 3.85 6.39
N GLY A 175 -2.77 2.53 6.55
CA GLY A 175 -1.70 1.81 7.27
C GLY A 175 -0.33 1.96 6.58
N TYR A 176 -0.29 1.84 5.25
CA TYR A 176 0.91 2.09 4.47
C TYR A 176 1.42 3.53 4.62
N MET A 177 0.52 4.52 4.56
CA MET A 177 0.85 5.93 4.78
C MET A 177 1.42 6.18 6.17
N GLN A 178 0.88 5.51 7.20
CA GLN A 178 1.44 5.58 8.54
C GLN A 178 2.87 5.00 8.56
N ALA A 179 3.10 3.86 7.91
CA ALA A 179 4.43 3.27 7.80
C ALA A 179 5.43 4.17 7.06
N LEU A 180 5.00 4.86 6.00
CA LEU A 180 5.81 5.87 5.29
C LEU A 180 6.21 7.03 6.21
N ASN A 181 5.25 7.60 6.94
CA ASN A 181 5.49 8.76 7.80
C ASN A 181 6.37 8.43 9.03
N LEU A 182 6.27 7.21 9.55
CA LEU A 182 7.13 6.71 10.62
C LEU A 182 8.58 6.47 10.17
N GLY A 183 8.87 6.48 8.86
CA GLY A 183 10.22 6.42 8.30
C GLY A 183 10.82 7.80 7.95
N GLY A 184 10.03 8.89 8.05
CA GLY A 184 10.46 10.25 7.72
C GLY A 184 11.46 10.87 8.72
N GLY A 185 11.73 10.20 9.84
CA GLY A 185 12.90 10.48 10.66
C GLY A 185 14.11 9.86 9.99
N THR A 186 14.86 10.67 9.24
CA THR A 186 16.20 10.38 8.66
C THR A 186 16.70 8.99 9.08
N GLU A 187 16.36 7.96 8.29
CA GLU A 187 17.11 6.72 8.34
C GLU A 187 18.53 7.12 7.92
N VAL A 188 19.37 7.38 8.93
CA VAL A 188 20.80 7.36 8.77
C VAL A 188 21.05 6.00 8.19
N SER A 189 21.33 5.95 6.89
CA SER A 189 21.80 4.76 6.22
C SER A 189 22.98 4.27 7.04
N SER A 190 22.73 3.34 7.96
CA SER A 190 23.75 2.43 8.44
C SER A 190 24.03 1.60 7.22
N LYS A 191 24.91 2.15 6.36
CA LYS A 191 25.60 1.40 5.34
C LYS A 191 26.08 0.15 6.07
N VAL A 192 25.40 -0.97 5.84
CA VAL A 192 25.90 -2.26 6.28
C VAL A 192 27.23 -2.36 5.57
N VAL A 193 28.30 -2.07 6.30
CA VAL A 193 29.66 -2.29 5.84
C VAL A 193 29.76 -3.80 5.74
N ARG A 194 29.38 -4.34 4.58
CA ARG A 194 29.69 -5.73 4.24
C ARG A 194 31.19 -5.88 4.34
N GLU A 195 31.63 -6.89 5.07
CA GLU A 195 33.05 -7.21 5.08
C GLU A 195 33.47 -7.56 3.64
N PRO A 196 34.67 -7.16 3.20
CA PRO A 196 35.18 -7.54 1.89
C PRO A 196 35.24 -9.07 1.79
N GLY A 197 34.29 -9.70 1.09
CA GLY A 197 34.23 -11.15 0.93
C GLY A 197 32.84 -11.77 0.89
N ASP A 198 31.79 -11.07 1.32
CA ASP A 198 30.43 -11.62 1.22
C ASP A 198 30.02 -11.79 -0.25
N PRO A 199 29.66 -13.02 -0.69
CA PRO A 199 29.18 -13.24 -2.04
C PRO A 199 27.93 -12.38 -2.28
N GLN A 200 27.91 -11.66 -3.41
CA GLN A 200 26.71 -10.94 -3.80
C GLN A 200 25.56 -11.95 -3.98
N PRO A 201 24.39 -11.74 -3.35
CA PRO A 201 23.20 -12.48 -3.75
C PRO A 201 22.98 -12.19 -5.23
N THR A 202 22.94 -13.25 -6.01
CA THR A 202 22.69 -13.18 -7.44
C THR A 202 21.20 -13.03 -7.67
N ALA A 203 20.80 -12.43 -8.79
CA ALA A 203 19.37 -12.26 -9.12
C ALA A 203 18.58 -13.59 -9.16
N SER A 204 19.25 -14.74 -9.19
CA SER A 204 18.68 -16.08 -9.08
C SER A 204 18.32 -16.52 -7.65
N ASP A 205 18.75 -15.80 -6.61
CA ASP A 205 18.56 -16.19 -5.20
C ASP A 205 17.22 -15.69 -4.61
N VAL A 206 16.43 -14.93 -5.39
CA VAL A 206 15.10 -14.45 -4.99
C VAL A 206 14.09 -14.84 -6.07
N SER A 207 13.54 -16.05 -5.98
CA SER A 207 12.42 -16.48 -6.81
C SER A 207 11.10 -16.34 -6.04
N PHE A 208 10.22 -15.48 -6.54
CA PHE A 208 8.85 -15.36 -6.06
C PHE A 208 7.93 -15.78 -7.20
N GLU A 209 7.55 -17.06 -7.25
CA GLU A 209 6.59 -17.57 -8.24
C GLU A 209 5.17 -17.20 -7.79
N LEU A 210 4.60 -16.16 -8.39
CA LEU A 210 3.16 -15.91 -8.34
C LEU A 210 2.47 -16.74 -9.44
N PRO A 211 1.40 -17.49 -9.14
CA PRO A 211 0.71 -18.30 -10.12
C PRO A 211 -0.39 -17.47 -10.81
N VAL A 212 -0.08 -16.72 -11.88
CA VAL A 212 -1.11 -16.21 -12.83
C VAL A 212 -0.51 -15.92 -14.21
N ASP A 213 -1.30 -16.20 -15.26
CA ASP A 213 -1.04 -15.95 -16.68
C ASP A 213 -0.23 -14.66 -16.97
N GLY A 214 0.85 -14.82 -17.74
CA GLY A 214 2.03 -13.94 -17.77
C GLY A 214 1.87 -12.50 -18.26
N ASP A 215 0.68 -12.01 -18.59
CA ASP A 215 0.52 -10.68 -19.17
C ASP A 215 0.39 -9.57 -18.10
N ALA A 216 -0.24 -9.87 -16.95
CA ALA A 216 -0.48 -8.85 -15.91
C ALA A 216 0.74 -8.64 -14.98
N THR A 217 1.50 -9.70 -14.69
CA THR A 217 2.69 -9.62 -13.83
C THR A 217 3.81 -8.83 -14.53
N HIS A 218 4.01 -9.05 -15.83
CA HIS A 218 4.94 -8.24 -16.63
C HIS A 218 4.53 -6.76 -16.72
N ALA A 219 3.23 -6.45 -16.71
CA ALA A 219 2.77 -5.07 -16.63
C ALA A 219 3.16 -4.41 -15.30
N ILE A 220 3.02 -5.09 -14.16
CA ILE A 220 3.39 -4.54 -12.84
C ILE A 220 4.91 -4.36 -12.72
N GLU A 221 5.69 -5.33 -13.18
CA GLU A 221 7.16 -5.23 -13.17
C GLU A 221 7.67 -4.14 -14.14
N SER A 222 7.07 -4.01 -15.33
CA SER A 222 7.41 -2.92 -16.26
C SER A 222 7.01 -1.54 -15.75
N MET A 223 5.94 -1.43 -14.95
CA MET A 223 5.58 -0.19 -14.25
C MET A 223 6.64 0.21 -13.21
N ALA A 224 7.20 -0.74 -12.46
CA ALA A 224 8.28 -0.44 -11.51
C ALA A 224 9.57 0.00 -12.23
N ALA A 225 9.78 -0.44 -13.49
CA ALA A 225 10.94 -0.07 -14.29
C ALA A 225 10.81 1.30 -14.99
N THR A 226 9.60 1.84 -15.13
CA THR A 226 9.32 3.10 -15.84
C THR A 226 8.93 4.20 -14.85
N ARG A 227 9.14 5.49 -15.15
CA ARG A 227 8.79 6.57 -14.21
C ARG A 227 7.27 6.65 -14.07
N LEU A 228 6.75 6.57 -12.85
CA LEU A 228 5.30 6.70 -12.59
C LEU A 228 4.71 8.01 -13.15
N ARG A 229 5.50 9.09 -13.16
CA ARG A 229 5.15 10.38 -13.78
C ARG A 229 4.83 10.31 -15.29
N ASP A 230 5.31 9.30 -16.00
CA ASP A 230 5.05 9.18 -17.44
C ASP A 230 3.67 8.54 -17.69
N TRP A 231 3.11 7.85 -16.69
CA TRP A 231 1.84 7.13 -16.76
C TRP A 231 0.68 7.85 -16.10
N VAL A 232 1.01 8.71 -15.13
CA VAL A 232 0.06 9.50 -14.37
C VAL A 232 0.09 10.92 -14.95
N PRO A 233 -1.02 11.44 -15.53
CA PRO A 233 -0.99 12.76 -16.13
C PRO A 233 -0.53 13.80 -15.11
N ALA A 234 0.27 14.78 -15.56
CA ALA A 234 0.97 15.71 -14.67
C ALA A 234 0.02 16.51 -13.75
N ASP A 235 -1.27 16.63 -14.12
CA ASP A 235 -2.30 17.28 -13.33
C ASP A 235 -2.89 16.40 -12.20
N PHE A 236 -2.55 15.10 -12.17
CA PHE A 236 -3.02 14.17 -11.15
C PHE A 236 -2.51 14.50 -9.75
N PHE A 237 -1.25 14.95 -9.65
CA PHE A 237 -0.63 15.32 -8.37
C PHE A 237 -0.83 16.79 -8.00
N SER A 238 -1.40 17.62 -8.89
CA SER A 238 -1.52 19.07 -8.69
C SER A 238 -2.91 19.52 -8.25
N ARG A 239 -3.88 18.61 -8.12
CA ARG A 239 -5.21 18.91 -7.58
C ARG A 239 -5.21 18.68 -6.05
N PRO A 240 -5.50 19.72 -5.25
CA PRO A 240 -5.53 19.64 -3.78
C PRO A 240 -6.71 18.83 -3.26
#